data_AF-A0A662KMP7-F1
#
_entry.id   AF-A0A662KMP7-F1
#
_cell.length_a   1.000
_cell.length_b   1.000
_cell.length_c   1.000
_cell.angle_alpha   90.00
_cell.angle_beta   90.00
_cell.angle_gamma   90.00
#
_symmetry.space_group_name_H-M   'P 1'
#
loop_
_entity.id
_entity.type
_entity.pdbx_description
1 polymer ?
#
loop_
_entity_poly.entity_id
_entity_poly.type
_entity_poly.pdbx_seq_one_letter_code
_entity_poly.pdbx_strand_id
1 'polypeptide(L)'
;MRRVIWITIAVILIFPTITVSKGFVPSYTFSFSTSKDTYYFISGELHFHGKLIGKEIEKDILPVNLSALKRGLDQDVSSVIDLLINSDISVLSLISSEMILSGMKEIYIFNLENRTVKRFENITLDIDNASIMVIGSNEELSFKKKVDYGIASFGEIEIMNDKANSLFIISEDNLSLGIENSPSFVILPTSSTEEKECYARIIDNAGNVLWESSENNWAILASDNSLDILSLSQPHVILFDETEDFYLELSSSNKLPDAERFFSSLEEMASSMGGEFPQIDQVSMFASPIVGVLNGACVLFNSNDSIVIEGDEKKISDLCLIRVENAVFWLGKGDEGGIFLNGEGKARLLFLGNSVYNEIPVSRLGGFLVPIQPIALWAIAIAIFIIFRLVLRGEEEKKVFGRFPIDVDQKKREMIKKIFFVVHILLAILTLFIFDMFLGETFGLSFIPYLSKNMLASGIIISAEIVLISTCFVMFGLPVRIITNTLLNFIGLGKESKNVGKSLALLVMWLLSPAYLLFFSNALIGLIKNILAGMVP
;
A
#
# COMPACT_ATOMS: atom_id res chain seq x y z
N MET A 1 12.55 18.33 -45.85
CA MET A 1 13.04 18.97 -44.60
C MET A 1 11.90 19.51 -43.73
N ARG A 2 10.97 20.34 -44.26
CA ARG A 2 9.75 20.77 -43.53
C ARG A 2 8.98 19.60 -42.90
N ARG A 3 8.69 18.53 -43.66
CA ARG A 3 7.91 17.38 -43.15
C ARG A 3 8.54 16.61 -41.98
N VAL A 4 9.86 16.44 -41.95
CA VAL A 4 10.55 15.73 -40.83
C VAL A 4 10.56 16.59 -39.58
N ILE A 5 10.79 17.90 -39.72
CA ILE A 5 10.70 18.86 -38.60
C ILE A 5 9.27 18.94 -38.08
N TRP A 6 8.25 18.93 -38.96
CA TRP A 6 6.84 18.87 -38.56
C TRP A 6 6.46 17.55 -37.88
N ILE A 7 7.04 16.41 -38.27
CA ILE A 7 6.84 15.13 -37.58
C ILE A 7 7.53 15.14 -36.21
N THR A 8 8.76 15.65 -36.10
CA THR A 8 9.45 15.77 -34.80
C THR A 8 8.74 16.77 -33.89
N ILE A 9 8.27 17.91 -34.43
CA ILE A 9 7.45 18.89 -33.69
C ILE A 9 6.10 18.30 -33.32
N ALA A 10 5.45 17.51 -34.18
CA ALA A 10 4.21 16.81 -33.84
C ALA A 10 4.43 15.77 -32.74
N VAL A 11 5.52 14.99 -32.79
CA VAL A 11 5.89 14.04 -31.73
C VAL A 11 6.22 14.78 -30.42
N ILE A 12 6.92 15.91 -30.49
CA ILE A 12 7.22 16.77 -29.33
C ILE A 12 5.98 17.49 -28.78
N LEU A 13 5.00 17.84 -29.62
CA LEU A 13 3.74 18.50 -29.22
C LEU A 13 2.66 17.52 -28.74
N ILE A 14 2.74 16.26 -29.17
CA ILE A 14 1.93 15.16 -28.64
C ILE A 14 2.45 14.75 -27.24
N PHE A 15 3.73 14.97 -26.94
CA PHE A 15 4.30 14.65 -25.62
C PHE A 15 3.62 15.39 -24.45
N PRO A 16 3.41 16.73 -24.47
CA PRO A 16 2.73 17.44 -23.40
C PRO A 16 1.26 17.06 -23.24
N THR A 17 0.59 16.56 -24.28
CA THR A 17 -0.80 16.09 -24.18
C THR A 17 -0.92 14.65 -23.70
N ILE A 18 0.13 13.83 -23.85
CA ILE A 18 0.19 12.46 -23.29
C ILE A 18 0.69 12.46 -21.84
N THR A 19 1.55 13.41 -21.42
CA THR A 19 2.03 13.53 -20.03
C THR A 19 0.95 13.92 -19.01
N VAL A 20 -0.30 14.14 -19.42
CA VAL A 20 -1.42 14.51 -18.53
C VAL A 20 -2.39 13.34 -18.27
N SER A 21 -2.26 12.20 -18.97
CA SER A 21 -3.08 11.01 -18.66
C SER A 21 -2.37 10.10 -17.66
N LYS A 22 -3.02 9.82 -16.52
CA LYS A 22 -2.67 8.86 -15.46
C LYS A 22 -2.53 7.39 -15.93
N GLY A 23 -2.00 7.11 -17.12
CA GLY A 23 -2.07 5.78 -17.75
C GLY A 23 -0.83 5.43 -18.58
N PHE A 24 0.36 5.54 -18.01
CA PHE A 24 1.57 4.99 -18.64
C PHE A 24 1.89 3.57 -18.18
N VAL A 25 1.65 3.25 -16.92
CA VAL A 25 1.84 1.89 -16.39
C VAL A 25 0.53 1.10 -16.52
N PRO A 26 0.54 -0.11 -17.11
CA PRO A 26 -0.66 -0.93 -17.21
C PRO A 26 -1.17 -1.31 -15.82
N SER A 27 -2.50 -1.37 -15.66
CA SER A 27 -3.14 -1.93 -14.47
C SER A 27 -3.94 -3.18 -14.84
N TYR A 28 -3.99 -4.12 -13.90
CA TYR A 28 -4.55 -5.45 -14.07
C TYR A 28 -5.64 -5.68 -13.06
N THR A 29 -6.80 -6.12 -13.53
CA THR A 29 -7.89 -6.58 -12.69
C THR A 29 -7.49 -7.87 -12.00
N PHE A 30 -7.71 -7.94 -10.70
CA PHE A 30 -7.46 -9.13 -9.91
C PHE A 30 -8.61 -9.42 -8.96
N SER A 31 -8.78 -10.70 -8.61
CA SER A 31 -9.58 -11.12 -7.48
C SER A 31 -8.98 -12.37 -6.82
N PHE A 32 -9.08 -12.47 -5.50
CA PHE A 32 -8.65 -13.65 -4.75
C PHE A 32 -9.51 -13.87 -3.51
N SER A 33 -9.43 -15.08 -2.97
CA SER A 33 -9.94 -15.47 -1.66
C SER A 33 -8.85 -16.22 -0.94
N THR A 34 -8.55 -15.85 0.30
CA THR A 34 -7.50 -16.51 1.09
C THR A 34 -8.02 -17.79 1.74
N SER A 35 -7.13 -18.76 1.95
CA SER A 35 -7.39 -19.83 2.91
C SER A 35 -7.18 -19.35 4.35
N LYS A 36 -7.61 -20.16 5.32
CA LYS A 36 -7.49 -19.86 6.75
C LYS A 36 -6.04 -19.75 7.25
N ASP A 37 -5.12 -20.46 6.60
CA ASP A 37 -3.71 -20.52 7.00
C ASP A 37 -2.86 -19.38 6.39
N THR A 38 -3.48 -18.53 5.57
CA THR A 38 -2.84 -17.40 4.91
C THR A 38 -2.84 -16.19 5.83
N TYR A 39 -1.65 -15.73 6.23
CA TYR A 39 -1.50 -14.46 6.92
C TYR A 39 -1.45 -13.33 5.91
N TYR A 40 -1.96 -12.16 6.29
CA TYR A 40 -1.92 -11.01 5.40
C TYR A 40 -1.88 -9.69 6.15
N PHE A 41 -1.42 -8.66 5.46
CA PHE A 41 -1.67 -7.29 5.84
C PHE A 41 -1.89 -6.42 4.61
N ILE A 42 -2.64 -5.34 4.84
CA ILE A 42 -3.01 -4.35 3.85
C ILE A 42 -2.43 -3.01 4.31
N SER A 43 -1.78 -2.28 3.42
CA SER A 43 -0.99 -1.09 3.77
C SER A 43 -1.21 0.03 2.75
N GLY A 44 -1.53 1.23 3.21
CA GLY A 44 -1.78 2.40 2.34
C GLY A 44 -2.81 3.37 2.92
N GLU A 45 -3.49 4.13 2.05
CA GLU A 45 -4.67 4.91 2.46
C GLU A 45 -5.85 3.94 2.62
N LEU A 46 -6.44 3.92 3.82
CA LEU A 46 -7.47 2.96 4.23
C LEU A 46 -8.80 3.68 4.45
N HIS A 47 -9.85 3.18 3.82
CA HIS A 47 -11.21 3.64 4.05
C HIS A 47 -12.10 2.46 4.45
N PHE A 48 -12.52 2.47 5.71
CA PHE A 48 -13.37 1.43 6.27
C PHE A 48 -14.85 1.82 6.08
N HIS A 49 -15.65 0.87 5.65
CA HIS A 49 -17.08 1.00 5.43
C HIS A 49 -17.84 -0.10 6.16
N GLY A 50 -19.16 0.11 6.33
CA GLY A 50 -20.01 -0.82 7.06
C GLY A 50 -19.77 -0.78 8.56
N LYS A 51 -20.12 -1.86 9.24
CA LYS A 51 -20.12 -1.93 10.70
C LYS A 51 -19.50 -3.21 11.21
N LEU A 52 -18.77 -3.10 12.33
CA LEU A 52 -18.34 -4.24 13.15
C LEU A 52 -19.33 -4.40 14.30
N ILE A 53 -19.83 -5.63 14.49
CA ILE A 53 -20.80 -5.94 15.53
C ILE A 53 -20.04 -6.51 16.73
N GLY A 54 -20.34 -5.98 17.91
CA GLY A 54 -19.76 -6.45 19.16
C GLY A 54 -20.11 -7.91 19.46
N LYS A 55 -19.29 -8.55 20.28
CA LYS A 55 -19.46 -9.95 20.63
C LYS A 55 -20.54 -10.12 21.67
N GLU A 56 -21.50 -11.01 21.43
CA GLU A 56 -22.47 -11.38 22.46
C GLU A 56 -21.77 -12.20 23.56
N ILE A 57 -21.85 -11.73 24.81
CA ILE A 57 -21.19 -12.39 25.95
C ILE A 57 -22.23 -12.72 27.03
N GLU A 58 -22.13 -13.93 27.61
CA GLU A 58 -22.91 -14.29 28.78
C GLU A 58 -22.60 -13.34 29.95
N LYS A 59 -23.64 -12.81 30.59
CA LYS A 59 -23.53 -11.80 31.66
C LYS A 59 -22.67 -12.25 32.83
N ASP A 60 -22.56 -13.56 33.04
CA ASP A 60 -21.82 -14.19 34.13
C ASP A 60 -20.29 -14.12 33.92
N ILE A 61 -19.84 -13.84 32.69
CA ILE A 61 -18.44 -13.75 32.29
C ILE A 61 -17.90 -12.30 32.42
N LEU A 62 -18.80 -11.31 32.56
CA LEU A 62 -18.40 -9.92 32.68
C LEU A 62 -17.53 -9.69 33.93
N PRO A 63 -16.46 -8.88 33.82
CA PRO A 63 -15.57 -8.59 34.96
C PRO A 63 -16.27 -7.79 36.07
N VAL A 64 -17.45 -7.24 35.80
CA VAL A 64 -18.26 -6.48 36.75
C VAL A 64 -19.67 -7.06 36.84
N ASN A 65 -20.12 -7.29 38.07
CA ASN A 65 -21.51 -7.68 38.33
C ASN A 65 -22.43 -6.46 38.18
N LEU A 66 -23.12 -6.36 37.04
CA LEU A 66 -24.04 -5.26 36.73
C LEU A 66 -25.17 -5.13 37.78
N SER A 67 -25.63 -6.23 38.37
CA SER A 67 -26.64 -6.21 39.45
C SER A 67 -26.12 -5.58 40.74
N ALA A 68 -24.80 -5.62 40.98
CA ALA A 68 -24.18 -4.97 42.12
C ALA A 68 -24.14 -3.44 41.97
N LEU A 69 -24.03 -2.94 40.73
CA LEU A 69 -24.06 -1.50 40.42
C LEU A 69 -25.41 -0.86 40.76
N LYS A 70 -26.50 -1.65 40.75
CA LYS A 70 -27.87 -1.20 41.07
C LYS A 70 -28.05 -0.64 42.49
N ARG A 71 -27.23 -1.07 43.46
CA ARG A 71 -27.49 -0.79 44.89
C ARG A 71 -27.17 0.66 45.26
N GLY A 72 -28.21 1.43 45.62
CA GLY A 72 -28.07 2.80 46.12
C GLY A 72 -28.15 3.89 45.05
N LEU A 73 -28.60 3.54 43.84
CA LEU A 73 -28.77 4.44 42.71
C LEU A 73 -30.14 5.12 42.67
N ASP A 74 -30.19 6.28 42.01
CA ASP A 74 -31.43 6.93 41.60
C ASP A 74 -32.23 6.06 40.62
N GLN A 75 -33.55 6.26 40.61
CA GLN A 75 -34.50 5.42 39.86
C GLN A 75 -34.22 5.42 38.34
N ASP A 76 -33.76 6.54 37.79
CA ASP A 76 -33.44 6.68 36.37
C ASP A 76 -32.22 5.84 35.99
N VAL A 77 -31.14 5.90 36.77
CA VAL A 77 -29.93 5.08 36.56
C VAL A 77 -30.21 3.59 36.76
N SER A 78 -31.04 3.26 37.75
CA SER A 78 -31.48 1.89 38.00
C SER A 78 -32.25 1.31 36.79
N SER A 79 -33.04 2.13 36.09
CA SER A 79 -33.80 1.67 34.92
C SER A 79 -32.92 1.37 33.71
N VAL A 80 -31.84 2.15 33.51
CA VAL A 80 -30.84 1.93 32.47
C VAL A 80 -30.06 0.64 32.74
N ILE A 81 -29.63 0.42 33.98
CA ILE A 81 -28.96 -0.83 34.37
C ILE A 81 -29.92 -2.02 34.24
N ASP A 82 -31.20 -1.85 34.57
CA ASP A 82 -32.22 -2.90 34.37
C ASP A 82 -32.43 -3.22 32.89
N LEU A 83 -32.30 -2.26 31.98
CA LEU A 83 -32.33 -2.53 30.54
C LEU A 83 -31.14 -3.41 30.12
N LEU A 84 -29.92 -3.07 30.54
CA LEU A 84 -28.71 -3.86 30.23
C LEU A 84 -28.73 -5.26 30.86
N ILE A 85 -29.30 -5.40 32.06
CA ILE A 85 -29.48 -6.72 32.72
C ILE A 85 -30.50 -7.58 31.97
N ASN A 86 -31.49 -6.98 31.30
CA ASN A 86 -32.56 -7.71 30.63
C ASN A 86 -32.38 -7.85 29.10
N SER A 87 -31.42 -7.15 28.49
CA SER A 87 -31.06 -7.31 27.09
C SER A 87 -29.99 -8.38 26.90
N ASP A 88 -29.84 -8.89 25.68
CA ASP A 88 -28.60 -9.56 25.28
C ASP A 88 -27.47 -8.53 25.34
N ILE A 89 -26.28 -8.95 25.80
CA ILE A 89 -25.16 -8.03 26.01
C ILE A 89 -24.15 -8.27 24.91
N SER A 90 -23.84 -7.21 24.19
CA SER A 90 -22.73 -7.17 23.25
C SER A 90 -21.55 -6.39 23.86
N VAL A 91 -20.33 -6.76 23.44
CA VAL A 91 -19.08 -6.18 23.92
C VAL A 91 -18.16 -5.88 22.76
N LEU A 92 -17.68 -4.63 22.70
CA LEU A 92 -16.57 -4.21 21.87
C LEU A 92 -15.37 -3.93 22.76
N SER A 93 -14.23 -4.55 22.47
CA SER A 93 -12.99 -4.25 23.19
C SER A 93 -12.08 -3.43 22.28
N LEU A 94 -11.60 -2.32 22.83
CA LEU A 94 -10.70 -1.38 22.17
C LEU A 94 -9.40 -1.33 22.98
N ILE A 95 -8.31 -1.67 22.31
CA ILE A 95 -6.96 -1.63 22.87
C ILE A 95 -6.22 -0.50 22.17
N SER A 96 -5.95 0.57 22.91
CA SER A 96 -5.17 1.75 22.51
C SER A 96 -4.63 2.39 23.79
N SER A 97 -3.45 3.00 23.73
CA SER A 97 -2.86 3.66 24.90
C SER A 97 -3.55 4.98 25.26
N GLU A 98 -4.25 5.65 24.34
CA GLU A 98 -4.86 6.94 24.61
C GLU A 98 -6.17 7.05 23.82
N MET A 99 -7.25 7.41 24.51
CA MET A 99 -8.59 7.52 23.94
C MET A 99 -9.33 8.70 24.54
N ILE A 100 -9.97 9.49 23.67
CA ILE A 100 -10.84 10.60 24.06
C ILE A 100 -12.27 10.28 23.63
N LEU A 101 -13.19 10.26 24.59
CA LEU A 101 -14.63 10.19 24.35
C LEU A 101 -15.23 11.57 24.58
N SER A 102 -15.74 12.18 23.53
CA SER A 102 -16.18 13.59 23.55
C SER A 102 -17.69 13.72 23.35
N GLY A 103 -18.25 14.83 23.85
CA GLY A 103 -19.65 15.17 23.63
C GLY A 103 -20.65 14.32 24.42
N MET A 104 -20.21 13.67 25.51
CA MET A 104 -21.09 12.86 26.35
C MET A 104 -22.01 13.76 27.17
N LYS A 105 -23.32 13.56 27.02
CA LYS A 105 -24.33 14.45 27.64
C LYS A 105 -24.43 14.22 29.13
N GLU A 106 -24.46 12.97 29.53
CA GLU A 106 -24.66 12.56 30.90
C GLU A 106 -23.96 11.24 31.17
N ILE A 107 -23.08 11.25 32.18
CA ILE A 107 -22.37 10.05 32.62
C ILE A 107 -22.44 9.87 34.13
N TYR A 108 -22.39 8.60 34.54
CA TYR A 108 -22.33 8.16 35.92
C TYR A 108 -21.05 7.34 36.11
N ILE A 109 -20.15 7.80 36.97
CA ILE A 109 -18.97 7.02 37.37
C ILE A 109 -19.30 6.23 38.62
N PHE A 110 -19.06 4.93 38.56
CA PHE A 110 -19.07 3.99 39.66
C PHE A 110 -17.65 3.67 40.07
N ASN A 111 -17.31 3.84 41.34
CA ASN A 111 -16.10 3.25 41.90
C ASN A 111 -16.41 1.82 42.36
N LEU A 112 -15.68 0.83 41.83
CA LEU A 112 -16.06 -0.59 42.02
C LEU A 112 -15.70 -1.11 43.42
N GLU A 113 -14.73 -0.50 44.12
CA GLU A 113 -14.38 -0.85 45.51
C GLU A 113 -15.35 -0.27 46.53
N ASN A 114 -15.53 1.05 46.53
CA ASN A 114 -16.28 1.76 47.56
C ASN A 114 -17.76 1.99 47.20
N ARG A 115 -18.18 1.62 45.98
CA ARG A 115 -19.55 1.69 45.46
C ARG A 115 -20.15 3.09 45.47
N THR A 116 -19.31 4.13 45.43
CA THR A 116 -19.79 5.52 45.29
C THR A 116 -20.11 5.83 43.84
N VAL A 117 -21.10 6.70 43.65
CA VAL A 117 -21.56 7.13 42.33
C VAL A 117 -21.48 8.64 42.22
N LYS A 118 -20.92 9.13 41.13
CA LYS A 118 -20.85 10.55 40.79
C LYS A 118 -21.44 10.79 39.40
N ARG A 119 -22.24 11.84 39.28
CA ARG A 119 -22.89 12.26 38.03
C ARG A 119 -22.16 13.46 37.45
N PHE A 120 -21.96 13.45 36.13
CA PHE A 120 -21.39 14.56 35.37
C PHE A 120 -22.22 14.79 34.10
N GLU A 121 -22.26 16.03 33.62
CA GLU A 121 -23.01 16.43 32.43
C GLU A 121 -22.15 17.26 31.48
N ASN A 122 -22.30 17.04 30.17
CA ASN A 122 -21.58 17.73 29.10
C ASN A 122 -20.06 17.72 29.30
N ILE A 123 -19.49 16.53 29.27
CA ILE A 123 -18.08 16.29 29.59
C ILE A 123 -17.35 15.55 28.46
N THR A 124 -16.02 15.57 28.55
CA THR A 124 -15.12 14.72 27.79
C THR A 124 -14.43 13.75 28.74
N LEU A 125 -14.33 12.48 28.37
CA LEU A 125 -13.55 11.48 29.09
C LEU A 125 -12.26 11.23 28.32
N ASP A 126 -11.15 11.38 29.01
CA ASP A 126 -9.79 11.16 28.53
C ASP A 126 -9.22 9.95 29.26
N ILE A 127 -8.75 8.96 28.52
CA ILE A 127 -8.25 7.68 29.02
C ILE A 127 -6.84 7.49 28.49
N ASP A 128 -5.89 7.32 29.39
CA ASP A 128 -4.47 7.18 29.10
C ASP A 128 -3.91 5.89 29.75
N ASN A 129 -3.09 5.17 28.99
CA ASN A 129 -2.55 3.84 29.23
C ASN A 129 -3.56 2.78 29.69
N ALA A 130 -4.80 2.84 29.17
CA ALA A 130 -5.86 1.88 29.46
C ALA A 130 -6.53 1.34 28.18
N SER A 131 -6.68 0.02 28.12
CA SER A 131 -7.60 -0.61 27.18
C SER A 131 -9.01 -0.61 27.77
N ILE A 132 -10.03 -0.47 26.92
CA ILE A 132 -11.42 -0.40 27.38
C ILE A 132 -12.29 -1.47 26.74
N MET A 133 -13.27 -1.93 27.50
CA MET A 133 -14.43 -2.64 27.00
C MET A 133 -15.62 -1.69 27.01
N VAL A 134 -16.32 -1.60 25.87
CA VAL A 134 -17.59 -0.90 25.74
C VAL A 134 -18.68 -1.96 25.65
N ILE A 135 -19.62 -1.89 26.57
CA ILE A 135 -20.69 -2.86 26.76
C ILE A 135 -22.02 -2.16 26.52
N GLY A 136 -22.95 -2.84 25.84
CA GLY A 136 -24.33 -2.41 25.78
C GLY A 136 -25.23 -3.54 25.28
N SER A 137 -26.31 -3.20 24.57
CA SER A 137 -27.31 -4.17 24.09
C SER A 137 -27.07 -4.74 22.69
N ASN A 138 -26.42 -4.01 21.79
CA ASN A 138 -26.17 -4.43 20.40
C ASN A 138 -25.20 -3.45 19.71
N GLU A 139 -23.95 -3.44 20.14
CA GLU A 139 -23.02 -2.37 19.74
C GLU A 139 -22.58 -2.55 18.31
N GLU A 140 -22.73 -1.47 17.56
CA GLU A 140 -22.21 -1.36 16.21
C GLU A 140 -21.10 -0.33 16.18
N LEU A 141 -19.91 -0.73 15.74
CA LEU A 141 -18.77 0.14 15.55
C LEU A 141 -18.63 0.51 14.07
N SER A 142 -18.47 1.80 13.81
CA SER A 142 -18.20 2.37 12.50
C SER A 142 -16.98 3.28 12.53
N PHE A 143 -16.30 3.40 11.39
CA PHE A 143 -15.17 4.32 11.22
C PHE A 143 -15.68 5.62 10.61
N LYS A 144 -15.41 6.75 11.27
CA LYS A 144 -15.91 8.07 10.85
C LYS A 144 -15.00 8.80 9.87
N LYS A 145 -13.75 8.41 9.80
CA LYS A 145 -12.72 9.04 8.97
C LYS A 145 -11.86 7.97 8.31
N LYS A 146 -11.37 8.31 7.11
CA LYS A 146 -10.30 7.55 6.46
C LYS A 146 -8.99 7.72 7.22
N VAL A 147 -8.12 6.73 7.07
CA VAL A 147 -6.74 6.75 7.55
C VAL A 147 -5.86 7.09 6.35
N ASP A 148 -5.11 8.19 6.41
CA ASP A 148 -4.24 8.62 5.31
C ASP A 148 -3.14 7.59 5.07
N TYR A 149 -2.51 7.02 6.09
CA TYR A 149 -1.65 5.84 5.95
C TYR A 149 -1.76 4.90 7.15
N GLY A 150 -2.13 3.65 6.92
CA GLY A 150 -2.11 2.63 7.96
C GLY A 150 -1.83 1.23 7.42
N ILE A 151 -1.44 0.34 8.33
CA ILE A 151 -1.42 -1.11 8.09
C ILE A 151 -2.60 -1.72 8.84
N ALA A 152 -3.42 -2.49 8.12
CA ALA A 152 -4.53 -3.25 8.66
C ALA A 152 -4.33 -4.75 8.43
N SER A 153 -4.70 -5.55 9.42
CA SER A 153 -4.79 -7.01 9.31
C SER A 153 -6.01 -7.49 10.10
N PHE A 154 -6.59 -8.61 9.70
CA PHE A 154 -7.61 -9.28 10.49
C PHE A 154 -7.11 -10.65 10.93
N GLY A 155 -7.57 -11.10 12.08
CA GLY A 155 -7.24 -12.39 12.63
C GLY A 155 -8.22 -12.81 13.71
N GLU A 156 -7.89 -13.89 14.40
CA GLU A 156 -8.62 -14.36 15.57
C GLU A 156 -7.70 -14.27 16.79
N ILE A 157 -8.22 -13.74 17.89
CA ILE A 157 -7.57 -13.77 19.20
C ILE A 157 -8.41 -14.62 20.15
N GLU A 158 -7.75 -15.44 20.95
CA GLU A 158 -8.40 -16.19 22.03
C GLU A 158 -8.48 -15.33 23.29
N ILE A 159 -9.70 -15.11 23.78
CA ILE A 159 -9.99 -14.34 24.99
C ILE A 159 -10.80 -15.25 25.91
N MET A 160 -10.26 -15.55 27.09
CA MET A 160 -10.95 -16.37 28.12
C MET A 160 -11.45 -17.74 27.59
N ASN A 161 -10.66 -18.40 26.74
CA ASN A 161 -10.97 -19.68 26.05
C ASN A 161 -12.04 -19.59 24.95
N ASP A 162 -12.37 -18.39 24.49
CA ASP A 162 -13.28 -18.19 23.37
C ASP A 162 -12.62 -17.36 22.26
N LYS A 163 -12.93 -17.66 21.01
CA LYS A 163 -12.33 -16.97 19.86
C LYS A 163 -13.10 -15.70 19.56
N ALA A 164 -12.38 -14.60 19.35
CA ALA A 164 -12.94 -13.34 18.90
C ALA A 164 -12.23 -12.90 17.62
N ASN A 165 -13.00 -12.33 16.69
CA ASN A 165 -12.43 -11.72 15.50
C ASN A 165 -11.75 -10.41 15.91
N SER A 166 -10.60 -10.14 15.32
CA SER A 166 -9.78 -8.97 15.65
C SER A 166 -9.36 -8.22 14.40
N LEU A 167 -9.46 -6.90 14.47
CA LEU A 167 -8.91 -5.97 13.48
C LEU A 167 -7.73 -5.24 14.13
N PHE A 168 -6.55 -5.45 13.57
CA PHE A 168 -5.32 -4.77 13.95
C PHE A 168 -5.09 -3.60 13.02
N ILE A 169 -4.89 -2.39 13.56
CA ILE A 169 -4.57 -1.19 12.78
C ILE A 169 -3.38 -0.48 13.41
N ILE A 170 -2.41 -0.11 12.58
CA ILE A 170 -1.26 0.72 12.97
C ILE A 170 -1.23 1.92 12.03
N SER A 171 -1.19 3.12 12.60
CA SER A 171 -1.38 4.37 11.89
C SER A 171 -0.82 5.53 12.72
N GLU A 172 -0.19 6.50 12.05
CA GLU A 172 0.14 7.79 12.69
C GLU A 172 -1.07 8.73 12.79
N ASP A 173 -2.13 8.46 12.04
CA ASP A 173 -3.39 9.19 12.14
C ASP A 173 -4.22 8.66 13.30
N ASN A 174 -4.89 9.58 14.00
CA ASN A 174 -5.87 9.26 15.02
C ASN A 174 -7.07 8.51 14.41
N LEU A 175 -7.48 7.41 15.02
CA LEU A 175 -8.70 6.70 14.61
C LEU A 175 -9.94 7.35 15.22
N SER A 176 -10.89 7.74 14.37
CA SER A 176 -12.18 8.26 14.79
C SER A 176 -13.25 7.18 14.61
N LEU A 177 -13.77 6.69 15.73
CA LEU A 177 -14.71 5.59 15.81
C LEU A 177 -16.07 6.10 16.32
N GLY A 178 -17.16 5.55 15.78
CA GLY A 178 -18.51 5.75 16.28
C GLY A 178 -19.08 4.43 16.77
N ILE A 179 -19.53 4.38 18.02
CA ILE A 179 -20.28 3.25 18.55
C ILE A 179 -21.75 3.67 18.68
N GLU A 180 -22.65 2.89 18.10
CA GLU A 180 -24.09 3.20 18.05
C GLU A 180 -24.93 1.97 18.43
N ASN A 181 -26.25 2.12 18.33
CA ASN A 181 -27.27 1.08 18.46
C ASN A 181 -27.47 0.50 19.89
N SER A 182 -26.99 1.21 20.91
CA SER A 182 -27.37 0.97 22.30
C SER A 182 -27.96 2.24 22.93
N PRO A 183 -29.03 2.16 23.75
CA PRO A 183 -29.59 3.33 24.45
C PRO A 183 -28.66 3.85 25.57
N SER A 184 -27.70 3.03 25.99
CA SER A 184 -26.73 3.34 27.02
C SER A 184 -25.50 2.46 26.87
N PHE A 185 -24.35 2.95 27.32
CA PHE A 185 -23.10 2.22 27.25
C PHE A 185 -22.45 2.13 28.63
N VAL A 186 -21.87 0.98 28.94
CA VAL A 186 -20.99 0.79 30.10
C VAL A 186 -19.56 0.65 29.58
N ILE A 187 -18.70 1.57 30.02
CA ILE A 187 -17.28 1.57 29.69
C ILE A 187 -16.52 1.06 30.91
N LEU A 188 -15.76 0.00 30.70
CA LEU A 188 -14.92 -0.63 31.71
C LEU A 188 -13.45 -0.57 31.31
N PRO A 189 -12.53 -0.27 32.24
CA PRO A 189 -11.12 -0.50 32.00
C PRO A 189 -10.87 -2.01 31.98
N THR A 190 -10.01 -2.45 31.07
CA THR A 190 -9.42 -3.77 31.08
C THR A 190 -7.99 -3.67 31.58
N SER A 191 -7.54 -4.63 32.39
CA SER A 191 -6.23 -4.55 33.04
C SER A 191 -5.13 -4.36 32.00
N SER A 192 -4.36 -3.28 32.10
CA SER A 192 -3.15 -3.12 31.31
C SER A 192 -2.09 -4.11 31.78
N THR A 193 -1.38 -4.70 30.84
CA THR A 193 -0.28 -5.65 31.06
C THR A 193 1.04 -4.96 31.41
N GLU A 194 1.06 -3.65 31.69
CA GLU A 194 2.29 -2.87 31.88
C GLU A 194 2.38 -2.16 33.24
N GLU A 195 3.61 -1.96 33.71
CA GLU A 195 4.00 -1.20 34.91
C GLU A 195 3.71 0.32 34.83
N LYS A 196 2.97 0.79 33.82
CA LYS A 196 2.62 2.21 33.64
C LYS A 196 1.33 2.55 34.38
N GLU A 197 1.32 3.70 35.06
CA GLU A 197 0.11 4.23 35.69
C GLU A 197 -0.93 4.57 34.62
N CYS A 198 -2.08 3.91 34.67
CA CYS A 198 -3.25 4.20 33.86
C CYS A 198 -3.99 5.40 34.45
N TYR A 199 -4.50 6.30 33.62
CA TYR A 199 -5.28 7.46 34.05
C TYR A 199 -6.61 7.55 33.30
N ALA A 200 -7.69 7.82 34.02
CA ALA A 200 -8.96 8.23 33.45
C ALA A 200 -9.36 9.59 34.01
N ARG A 201 -9.63 10.57 33.16
CA ARG A 201 -9.95 11.96 33.52
C ARG A 201 -11.27 12.39 32.90
N ILE A 202 -12.10 13.06 33.68
CA ILE A 202 -13.25 13.81 33.17
C ILE A 202 -12.87 15.27 33.08
N ILE A 203 -13.08 15.83 31.90
CA ILE A 203 -12.75 17.20 31.56
C ILE A 203 -14.04 17.93 31.18
N ASP A 204 -14.25 19.13 31.72
CA ASP A 204 -15.36 19.99 31.32
C ASP A 204 -15.11 20.70 29.98
N ASN A 205 -16.11 21.38 29.45
CA ASN A 205 -15.98 22.15 28.20
C ASN A 205 -14.97 23.32 28.26
N ALA A 206 -14.53 23.71 29.46
CA ALA A 206 -13.52 24.75 29.67
C ALA A 206 -12.10 24.18 29.82
N GLY A 207 -11.92 22.85 29.79
CA GLY A 207 -10.64 22.17 29.95
C GLY A 207 -10.25 21.89 31.40
N ASN A 208 -11.14 22.06 32.37
CA ASN A 208 -10.86 21.76 33.77
C ASN A 208 -11.10 20.27 34.07
N VAL A 209 -10.16 19.64 34.77
CA VAL A 209 -10.32 18.26 35.26
C VAL A 209 -11.29 18.26 36.44
N LEU A 210 -12.44 17.61 36.27
CA LEU A 210 -13.48 17.46 37.30
C LEU A 210 -13.30 16.19 38.14
N TRP A 211 -12.69 15.17 37.55
CA TRP A 211 -12.42 13.88 38.19
C TRP A 211 -11.23 13.21 37.52
N GLU A 212 -10.44 12.48 38.31
CA GLU A 212 -9.31 11.69 37.86
C GLU A 212 -9.22 10.41 38.70
N SER A 213 -8.89 9.30 38.06
CA SER A 213 -8.54 8.03 38.71
C SER A 213 -7.30 7.45 38.06
N SER A 214 -6.33 7.06 38.89
CA SER A 214 -5.14 6.32 38.47
C SER A 214 -5.28 4.79 38.62
N GLU A 215 -6.40 4.33 39.17
CA GLU A 215 -6.71 2.92 39.40
C GLU A 215 -7.73 2.42 38.36
N ASN A 216 -7.56 1.20 37.85
CA ASN A 216 -8.51 0.51 36.94
C ASN A 216 -9.76 -0.01 37.67
N ASN A 217 -10.31 0.81 38.55
CA ASN A 217 -11.33 0.44 39.54
C ASN A 217 -12.58 1.31 39.40
N TRP A 218 -12.94 1.60 38.15
CA TRP A 218 -14.09 2.42 37.80
C TRP A 218 -14.92 1.76 36.71
N ALA A 219 -16.21 2.08 36.67
CA ALA A 219 -17.10 1.79 35.56
C ALA A 219 -17.85 3.08 35.22
N ILE A 220 -17.96 3.40 33.93
CA ILE A 220 -18.65 4.60 33.47
C ILE A 220 -19.90 4.17 32.72
N LEU A 221 -21.06 4.59 33.21
CA LEU A 221 -22.31 4.46 32.47
C LEU A 221 -22.58 5.77 31.72
N ALA A 222 -22.63 5.72 30.41
CA ALA A 222 -23.04 6.82 29.54
C ALA A 222 -24.48 6.61 29.08
N SER A 223 -25.35 7.56 29.39
CA SER A 223 -26.75 7.56 28.96
C SER A 223 -26.90 8.25 27.60
N ASP A 224 -26.16 7.77 26.61
CA ASP A 224 -26.13 8.30 25.25
C ASP A 224 -26.47 7.18 24.25
N ASN A 225 -27.08 7.56 23.12
CA ASN A 225 -27.42 6.60 22.04
C ASN A 225 -26.23 6.34 21.09
N SER A 226 -25.16 7.12 21.22
CA SER A 226 -23.96 7.04 20.39
C SER A 226 -22.74 7.54 21.18
N LEU A 227 -21.59 6.90 20.97
CA LEU A 227 -20.30 7.34 21.51
C LEU A 227 -19.32 7.66 20.37
N ASP A 228 -18.65 8.79 20.51
CA ASP A 228 -17.60 9.24 19.59
C ASP A 228 -16.24 9.07 20.27
N ILE A 229 -15.47 8.08 19.80
CA ILE A 229 -14.17 7.73 20.35
C ILE A 229 -13.09 8.20 19.38
N LEU A 230 -12.14 8.98 19.90
CA LEU A 230 -10.93 9.36 19.20
C LEU A 230 -9.75 8.62 19.83
N SER A 231 -9.25 7.61 19.15
CA SER A 231 -8.04 6.87 19.53
C SER A 231 -6.81 7.63 19.04
N LEU A 232 -5.95 8.04 19.95
CA LEU A 232 -4.82 8.94 19.64
C LEU A 232 -3.48 8.23 19.47
N SER A 233 -3.36 7.00 19.97
CA SER A 233 -2.09 6.29 19.98
C SER A 233 -2.23 4.87 19.42
N GLN A 234 -1.22 4.50 18.64
CA GLN A 234 -1.04 3.19 18.03
C GLN A 234 -0.26 2.26 18.98
N PRO A 235 -0.43 0.93 18.88
CA PRO A 235 -1.31 0.19 17.97
C PRO A 235 -2.78 0.21 18.39
N HIS A 236 -3.68 -0.02 17.44
CA HIS A 236 -5.11 -0.18 17.69
C HIS A 236 -5.53 -1.63 17.45
N VAL A 237 -6.18 -2.23 18.44
CA VAL A 237 -6.84 -3.54 18.27
C VAL A 237 -8.31 -3.41 18.61
N ILE A 238 -9.16 -3.84 17.68
CA ILE A 238 -10.62 -3.87 17.83
C ILE A 238 -11.07 -5.32 17.79
N LEU A 239 -11.77 -5.74 18.84
CA LEU A 239 -12.34 -7.07 18.95
C LEU A 239 -13.83 -7.01 18.62
N PHE A 240 -14.28 -7.89 17.73
CA PHE A 240 -15.64 -7.97 17.22
C PHE A 240 -16.04 -9.43 16.96
N ASP A 241 -17.31 -9.67 16.63
CA ASP A 241 -17.80 -11.01 16.33
C ASP A 241 -18.32 -11.11 14.88
N GLU A 242 -19.17 -10.18 14.48
CA GLU A 242 -19.74 -10.17 13.14
C GLU A 242 -19.49 -8.86 12.41
N THR A 243 -19.79 -8.86 11.12
CA THR A 243 -19.69 -7.69 10.25
C THR A 243 -20.98 -7.49 9.48
N GLU A 244 -21.45 -6.24 9.40
CA GLU A 244 -22.58 -5.85 8.55
C GLU A 244 -22.06 -4.96 7.41
N ASP A 245 -22.17 -5.45 6.17
CA ASP A 245 -21.70 -4.76 4.95
C ASP A 245 -20.28 -4.17 5.08
N PHE A 246 -19.42 -4.81 5.88
CA PHE A 246 -18.10 -4.29 6.21
C PHE A 246 -17.10 -4.59 5.11
N TYR A 247 -16.43 -3.55 4.62
CA TYR A 247 -15.35 -3.67 3.67
C TYR A 247 -14.32 -2.55 3.84
N LEU A 248 -13.11 -2.82 3.37
CA LEU A 248 -11.96 -1.93 3.40
C LEU A 248 -11.57 -1.56 1.97
N GLU A 249 -11.67 -0.28 1.61
CA GLU A 249 -11.07 0.24 0.38
C GLU A 249 -9.60 0.62 0.63
N LEU A 250 -8.74 0.21 -0.29
CA LEU A 250 -7.31 0.50 -0.29
C LEU A 250 -6.95 1.35 -1.49
N SER A 251 -6.15 2.39 -1.26
CA SER A 251 -5.47 3.12 -2.32
C SER A 251 -4.05 3.53 -1.89
N SER A 252 -3.26 4.03 -2.84
CA SER A 252 -1.94 4.58 -2.54
C SER A 252 -2.08 5.94 -1.82
N SER A 253 -1.47 6.06 -0.65
CA SER A 253 -1.45 7.31 0.11
C SER A 253 -0.50 8.34 -0.49
N ASN A 254 -0.88 9.61 -0.37
CA ASN A 254 0.01 10.74 -0.69
C ASN A 254 0.88 11.18 0.51
N LYS A 255 0.63 10.64 1.70
CA LYS A 255 1.40 10.92 2.92
C LYS A 255 2.02 9.62 3.40
N LEU A 256 3.34 9.59 3.50
CA LEU A 256 4.05 8.45 4.07
C LEU A 256 4.36 8.74 5.54
N PRO A 257 4.22 7.77 6.45
CA PRO A 257 4.51 7.93 7.86
C PRO A 257 6.02 8.09 8.10
N ASP A 258 6.38 8.52 9.31
CA ASP A 258 7.75 8.37 9.79
C ASP A 258 8.03 6.88 9.99
N ALA A 259 8.85 6.32 9.09
CA ALA A 259 9.10 4.88 9.07
C ALA A 259 9.73 4.37 10.37
N GLU A 260 10.57 5.16 11.04
CA GLU A 260 11.22 4.71 12.28
C GLU A 260 10.19 4.59 13.41
N ARG A 261 9.34 5.60 13.58
CA ARG A 261 8.25 5.58 14.57
C ARG A 261 7.20 4.52 14.27
N PHE A 262 6.92 4.32 12.99
CA PHE A 262 5.96 3.34 12.54
C PHE A 262 6.44 1.91 12.85
N PHE A 263 7.69 1.58 12.55
CA PHE A 263 8.23 0.26 12.88
C PHE A 263 8.49 0.08 14.38
N SER A 264 8.89 1.13 15.13
CA SER A 264 9.03 1.01 16.58
C SER A 264 7.70 0.65 17.24
N SER A 265 6.61 1.26 16.79
CA SER A 265 5.25 0.93 17.28
C SER A 265 4.87 -0.52 16.97
N LEU A 266 5.28 -1.05 15.81
CA LEU A 266 5.12 -2.47 15.44
C LEU A 266 5.93 -3.39 16.36
N GLU A 267 7.17 -3.03 16.69
CA GLU A 267 8.03 -3.79 17.61
C GLU A 267 7.47 -3.79 19.04
N GLU A 268 6.99 -2.65 19.53
CA GLU A 268 6.31 -2.55 20.83
C GLU A 268 5.04 -3.43 20.87
N MET A 269 4.24 -3.40 19.81
CA MET A 269 3.06 -4.26 19.67
C MET A 269 3.44 -5.75 19.66
N ALA A 270 4.43 -6.14 18.86
CA ALA A 270 4.88 -7.53 18.79
C ALA A 270 5.42 -8.00 20.15
N SER A 271 6.22 -7.17 20.82
CA SER A 271 6.81 -7.47 22.12
C SER A 271 5.74 -7.62 23.21
N SER A 272 4.74 -6.74 23.24
CA SER A 272 3.61 -6.83 24.19
C SER A 272 2.73 -8.06 23.97
N MET A 273 2.68 -8.58 22.74
CA MET A 273 2.01 -9.85 22.41
C MET A 273 2.91 -11.08 22.58
N GLY A 274 4.12 -10.93 23.13
CA GLY A 274 5.07 -12.03 23.35
C GLY A 274 5.76 -12.56 22.09
N GLY A 275 5.68 -11.80 20.99
CA GLY A 275 6.39 -12.10 19.75
C GLY A 275 7.81 -11.52 19.73
N GLU A 276 8.71 -12.20 19.02
CA GLU A 276 10.05 -11.68 18.73
C GLU A 276 10.02 -10.89 17.41
N PHE A 277 10.32 -9.60 17.46
CA PHE A 277 10.54 -8.78 16.26
C PHE A 277 12.04 -8.69 15.95
N PRO A 278 12.48 -8.84 14.69
CA PRO A 278 13.88 -8.63 14.35
C PRO A 278 14.29 -7.19 14.65
N GLN A 279 15.41 -7.01 15.35
CA GLN A 279 15.91 -5.69 15.77
C GLN A 279 15.92 -4.69 14.61
N ILE A 280 15.11 -3.64 14.72
CA ILE A 280 14.90 -2.61 13.69
C ILE A 280 16.20 -1.89 13.34
N ASP A 281 17.15 -1.79 14.28
CA ASP A 281 18.42 -1.08 14.09
C ASP A 281 19.17 -1.53 12.82
N GLN A 282 19.08 -2.81 12.45
CA GLN A 282 19.73 -3.35 11.25
C GLN A 282 18.98 -3.04 9.94
N VAL A 283 17.69 -2.71 10.01
CA VAL A 283 16.79 -2.48 8.87
C VAL A 283 16.37 -1.01 8.76
N SER A 284 16.71 -0.16 9.74
CA SER A 284 16.42 1.28 9.80
C SER A 284 16.74 2.02 8.50
N MET A 285 17.87 1.72 7.86
CA MET A 285 18.25 2.33 6.57
C MET A 285 17.29 2.01 5.41
N PHE A 286 16.54 0.90 5.52
CA PHE A 286 15.55 0.45 4.55
C PHE A 286 14.11 0.70 4.99
N ALA A 287 13.88 1.15 6.23
CA ALA A 287 12.54 1.40 6.77
C ALA A 287 11.70 2.29 5.84
N SER A 288 12.23 3.47 5.47
CA SER A 288 11.51 4.40 4.61
C SER A 288 11.26 3.89 3.18
N PRO A 289 12.24 3.21 2.52
CA PRO A 289 11.96 2.46 1.28
C PRO A 289 10.88 1.38 1.44
N ILE A 290 10.88 0.60 2.53
CA ILE A 290 9.89 -0.46 2.77
C ILE A 290 8.48 0.16 2.88
N VAL A 291 8.31 1.22 3.67
CA VAL A 291 7.04 1.95 3.79
C VAL A 291 6.55 2.46 2.42
N GLY A 292 7.47 2.93 1.57
CA GLY A 292 7.16 3.32 0.19
C GLY A 292 6.67 2.16 -0.68
N VAL A 293 7.32 0.99 -0.59
CA VAL A 293 6.89 -0.22 -1.30
C VAL A 293 5.54 -0.73 -0.82
N LEU A 294 5.32 -0.71 0.49
CA LEU A 294 4.08 -1.16 1.12
C LEU A 294 2.93 -0.16 0.95
N ASN A 295 3.18 1.05 0.46
CA ASN A 295 2.11 2.02 0.22
C ASN A 295 1.19 1.55 -0.94
N GLY A 296 -0.09 1.33 -0.63
CA GLY A 296 -1.06 0.77 -1.56
C GLY A 296 -0.79 -0.71 -1.85
N ALA A 297 -0.33 -1.49 -0.87
CA ALA A 297 0.00 -2.89 -1.03
C ALA A 297 -0.86 -3.82 -0.18
N CYS A 298 -1.16 -4.99 -0.71
CA CYS A 298 -1.61 -6.16 0.02
C CYS A 298 -0.51 -7.22 -0.05
N VAL A 299 -0.12 -7.74 1.12
CA VAL A 299 0.89 -8.79 1.23
C VAL A 299 0.25 -10.03 1.83
N LEU A 300 0.44 -11.17 1.18
CA LEU A 300 -0.04 -12.48 1.63
C LEU A 300 1.17 -13.36 1.94
N PHE A 301 1.15 -14.06 3.06
CA PHE A 301 2.19 -14.98 3.51
C PHE A 301 1.60 -16.36 3.76
N ASN A 302 2.43 -17.39 3.57
CA ASN A 302 2.06 -18.80 3.70
C ASN A 302 0.87 -19.20 2.82
N SER A 303 0.66 -18.49 1.70
CA SER A 303 -0.47 -18.73 0.82
C SER A 303 -0.11 -19.70 -0.31
N ASN A 304 -0.95 -20.72 -0.48
CA ASN A 304 -0.98 -21.58 -1.67
C ASN A 304 -2.28 -21.38 -2.48
N ASP A 305 -2.94 -20.23 -2.26
CA ASP A 305 -4.24 -19.92 -2.82
C ASP A 305 -4.15 -19.57 -4.31
N SER A 306 -5.30 -19.50 -4.96
CA SER A 306 -5.44 -19.03 -6.33
C SER A 306 -5.81 -17.56 -6.39
N ILE A 307 -5.24 -16.84 -7.34
CA ILE A 307 -5.62 -15.47 -7.72
C ILE A 307 -6.07 -15.48 -9.18
N VAL A 308 -7.19 -14.85 -9.47
CA VAL A 308 -7.66 -14.61 -10.84
C VAL A 308 -7.12 -13.26 -11.28
N ILE A 309 -6.42 -13.21 -12.42
CA ILE A 309 -5.88 -11.98 -12.99
C ILE A 309 -6.33 -11.90 -14.45
N GLU A 310 -7.07 -10.84 -14.81
CA GLU A 310 -7.66 -10.69 -16.17
C GLU A 310 -8.45 -11.92 -16.64
N GLY A 311 -9.10 -12.63 -15.71
CA GLY A 311 -9.87 -13.86 -15.97
C GLY A 311 -9.06 -15.15 -15.98
N ASP A 312 -7.72 -15.07 -15.91
CA ASP A 312 -6.84 -16.24 -15.81
C ASP A 312 -6.56 -16.60 -14.35
N GLU A 313 -6.82 -17.85 -13.97
CA GLU A 313 -6.42 -18.37 -12.67
C GLU A 313 -4.91 -18.63 -12.61
N LYS A 314 -4.25 -18.09 -11.58
CA LYS A 314 -2.83 -18.29 -11.25
C LYS A 314 -2.70 -18.75 -9.80
N LYS A 315 -1.63 -19.47 -9.49
CA LYS A 315 -1.31 -19.91 -8.13
C LYS A 315 -0.35 -18.96 -7.44
N ILE A 316 -0.63 -18.66 -6.17
CA ILE A 316 0.27 -18.00 -5.25
C ILE A 316 1.21 -19.07 -4.66
N SER A 317 2.46 -18.69 -4.38
CA SER A 317 3.44 -19.58 -3.75
C SER A 317 4.15 -18.85 -2.61
N ASP A 318 3.78 -19.19 -1.38
CA ASP A 318 4.33 -18.72 -0.11
C ASP A 318 4.15 -17.22 0.16
N LEU A 319 4.67 -16.35 -0.70
CA LEU A 319 4.63 -14.89 -0.56
C LEU A 319 3.98 -14.26 -1.79
N CYS A 320 2.93 -13.48 -1.57
CA CYS A 320 2.33 -12.61 -2.58
C CYS A 320 2.50 -11.15 -2.20
N LEU A 321 2.87 -10.31 -3.16
CA LEU A 321 2.82 -8.86 -3.04
C LEU A 321 1.98 -8.30 -4.18
N ILE A 322 0.90 -7.61 -3.83
CA ILE A 322 -0.03 -6.97 -4.77
C ILE A 322 -0.01 -5.48 -4.47
N ARG A 323 0.55 -4.64 -5.36
CA ARG A 323 0.37 -3.18 -5.24
C ARG A 323 -0.81 -2.73 -6.07
N VAL A 324 -1.76 -2.09 -5.42
CA VAL A 324 -3.05 -1.70 -5.99
C VAL A 324 -3.02 -0.23 -6.43
N GLU A 325 -3.74 0.05 -7.50
CA GLU A 325 -4.23 1.40 -7.77
C GLU A 325 -5.42 1.69 -6.85
N ASN A 326 -6.36 0.76 -6.82
CA ASN A 326 -7.51 0.73 -5.93
C ASN A 326 -7.98 -0.72 -5.76
N ALA A 327 -8.35 -1.10 -4.54
CA ALA A 327 -8.91 -2.41 -4.26
C ALA A 327 -9.90 -2.35 -3.11
N VAL A 328 -10.81 -3.32 -3.08
CA VAL A 328 -11.77 -3.52 -2.01
C VAL A 328 -11.48 -4.89 -1.39
N PHE A 329 -11.50 -4.92 -0.07
CA PHE A 329 -11.30 -6.13 0.72
C PHE A 329 -12.47 -6.33 1.66
N TRP A 330 -13.01 -7.54 1.73
CA TRP A 330 -14.09 -7.88 2.65
C TRP A 330 -13.82 -9.22 3.30
N LEU A 331 -14.40 -9.40 4.49
CA LEU A 331 -14.29 -10.63 5.24
C LEU A 331 -15.39 -11.60 4.83
N GLY A 332 -15.03 -12.85 4.63
CA GLY A 332 -15.98 -13.96 4.56
C GLY A 332 -15.89 -14.82 5.82
N LYS A 333 -17.01 -15.42 6.22
CA LYS A 333 -17.05 -16.49 7.22
C LYS A 333 -17.01 -17.83 6.50
N GLY A 334 -16.00 -18.66 6.79
CA GLY A 334 -15.89 -20.01 6.23
C GLY A 334 -16.84 -20.98 6.94
N ASP A 335 -17.21 -22.07 6.26
CA ASP A 335 -18.12 -23.11 6.79
C ASP A 335 -17.64 -23.75 8.11
N GLU A 336 -16.33 -23.68 8.37
CA GLU A 336 -15.68 -24.19 9.58
C GLU A 336 -15.27 -23.06 10.56
N GLY A 337 -15.91 -21.89 10.49
CA GLY A 337 -15.79 -20.82 11.50
C GLY A 337 -14.48 -20.04 11.51
N GLY A 338 -13.72 -20.02 10.41
CA GLY A 338 -12.54 -19.15 10.28
C GLY A 338 -12.80 -17.96 9.36
N ILE A 339 -12.17 -16.82 9.64
CA ILE A 339 -12.22 -15.65 8.76
C ILE A 339 -11.32 -15.85 7.54
N PHE A 340 -11.82 -15.53 6.36
CA PHE A 340 -10.98 -15.39 5.17
C PHE A 340 -11.14 -14.01 4.55
N LEU A 341 -10.08 -13.54 3.88
CA LEU A 341 -10.07 -12.28 3.18
C LEU A 341 -10.39 -12.52 1.71
N ASN A 342 -11.36 -11.79 1.20
CA ASN A 342 -11.56 -11.64 -0.23
C ASN A 342 -11.02 -10.27 -0.65
N GLY A 343 -10.35 -10.23 -1.78
CA GLY A 343 -9.84 -8.98 -2.35
C GLY A 343 -10.15 -8.91 -3.83
N GLU A 344 -10.62 -7.76 -4.30
CA GLU A 344 -10.76 -7.47 -5.72
C GLU A 344 -10.35 -6.03 -6.04
N GLY A 345 -9.83 -5.80 -7.25
CA GLY A 345 -9.45 -4.45 -7.64
C GLY A 345 -8.55 -4.39 -8.85
N LYS A 346 -7.80 -3.29 -8.95
CA LYS A 346 -6.79 -3.06 -9.97
C LYS A 346 -5.41 -3.00 -9.36
N ALA A 347 -4.49 -3.81 -9.87
CA ALA A 347 -3.11 -3.87 -9.45
C ALA A 347 -2.16 -3.28 -10.48
N ARG A 348 -1.10 -2.62 -10.01
CA ARG A 348 0.04 -2.15 -10.81
C ARG A 348 1.22 -3.12 -10.74
N LEU A 349 1.35 -3.86 -9.64
CA LEU A 349 2.38 -4.87 -9.42
C LEU A 349 1.74 -6.12 -8.82
N LEU A 350 2.07 -7.28 -9.41
CA LEU A 350 1.60 -8.59 -8.97
C LEU A 350 2.81 -9.53 -8.91
N PHE A 351 3.24 -9.86 -7.69
CA PHE A 351 4.29 -10.83 -7.42
C PHE A 351 3.67 -12.05 -6.74
N LEU A 352 3.72 -13.23 -7.39
CA LEU A 352 3.06 -14.46 -6.94
C LEU A 352 4.06 -15.48 -6.35
N GLY A 353 5.16 -14.98 -5.77
CA GLY A 353 6.14 -15.79 -5.04
C GLY A 353 7.21 -16.44 -5.91
N ASN A 354 6.92 -17.65 -6.42
CA ASN A 354 7.85 -18.41 -7.26
C ASN A 354 7.56 -18.26 -8.76
N SER A 355 6.45 -17.62 -9.11
CA SER A 355 6.10 -17.28 -10.47
C SER A 355 5.69 -15.81 -10.57
N VAL A 356 5.86 -15.26 -11.76
CA VAL A 356 5.65 -13.85 -12.06
C VAL A 356 4.49 -13.75 -13.03
N TYR A 357 3.47 -12.95 -12.69
CA TYR A 357 2.45 -12.59 -13.67
C TYR A 357 3.04 -11.62 -14.71
N ASN A 358 2.84 -11.95 -15.98
CA ASN A 358 3.18 -11.09 -17.09
C ASN A 358 2.33 -11.46 -18.31
N GLU A 359 1.78 -10.46 -18.99
CA GLU A 359 0.98 -10.64 -20.21
C GLU A 359 1.83 -10.71 -21.48
N ILE A 360 3.11 -10.32 -21.38
CA ILE A 360 3.96 -10.30 -22.55
C ILE A 360 4.27 -11.74 -22.96
N PRO A 361 4.11 -12.09 -24.24
CA PRO A 361 4.52 -13.39 -24.75
C PRO A 361 6.04 -13.56 -24.56
N VAL A 362 6.39 -14.56 -23.75
CA VAL A 362 7.77 -14.92 -23.42
C VAL A 362 8.11 -16.29 -24.00
N SER A 363 9.36 -16.43 -24.42
CA SER A 363 9.95 -17.72 -24.79
C SER A 363 10.91 -18.18 -23.69
N ARG A 364 10.94 -19.49 -23.41
CA ARG A 364 11.94 -20.09 -22.52
C ARG A 364 13.19 -20.41 -23.30
N LEU A 365 14.27 -19.68 -23.04
CA LEU A 365 15.61 -19.92 -23.58
C LEU A 365 16.54 -20.32 -22.43
N GLY A 366 16.88 -21.60 -22.34
CA GLY A 366 17.83 -22.10 -21.33
C GLY A 366 17.39 -21.85 -19.88
N GLY A 367 16.09 -21.86 -19.59
CA GLY A 367 15.53 -21.57 -18.26
C GLY A 367 15.20 -20.10 -18.01
N PHE A 368 15.64 -19.18 -18.87
CA PHE A 368 15.30 -17.76 -18.78
C PHE A 368 14.07 -17.44 -19.64
N LEU A 369 13.16 -16.65 -19.09
CA LEU A 369 12.05 -16.07 -19.84
C LEU A 369 12.58 -14.85 -20.60
N VAL A 370 12.37 -14.82 -21.92
CA VAL A 370 12.77 -13.70 -22.77
C VAL A 370 11.57 -13.23 -23.58
N PRO A 371 11.24 -11.93 -23.58
CA PRO A 371 10.11 -11.40 -24.33
C PRO A 371 10.35 -11.53 -25.84
N ILE A 372 9.33 -11.97 -26.58
CA ILE A 372 9.44 -12.30 -28.01
C ILE A 372 9.59 -11.05 -28.89
N GLN A 373 8.91 -9.94 -28.56
CA GLN A 373 8.90 -8.75 -29.40
C GLN A 373 10.28 -8.05 -29.46
N PRO A 374 11.03 -7.90 -28.35
CA PRO A 374 12.43 -7.45 -28.42
C PRO A 374 13.30 -8.31 -29.33
N ILE A 375 13.15 -9.64 -29.27
CA ILE A 375 13.90 -10.57 -30.14
C ILE A 375 13.56 -10.31 -31.61
N ALA A 376 12.26 -10.16 -31.95
CA ALA A 376 11.82 -9.86 -33.30
C ALA A 376 12.37 -8.51 -33.80
N LEU A 377 12.35 -7.48 -32.96
CA LEU A 377 12.89 -6.16 -33.28
C LEU A 377 14.40 -6.22 -33.55
N TRP A 378 15.14 -7.01 -32.76
CA TRP A 378 16.55 -7.30 -33.00
C TRP A 378 16.79 -7.99 -34.33
N ALA A 379 16.00 -9.02 -34.67
CA ALA A 379 16.09 -9.71 -35.95
C ALA A 379 15.86 -8.75 -37.13
N ILE A 380 14.85 -7.87 -37.03
CA ILE A 380 14.57 -6.83 -38.04
C ILE A 380 15.76 -5.86 -38.15
N ALA A 381 16.33 -5.42 -37.02
CA ALA A 381 17.46 -4.50 -37.02
C ALA A 381 18.70 -5.11 -37.71
N ILE A 382 18.99 -6.39 -37.44
CA ILE A 382 20.07 -7.13 -38.08
C ILE A 382 19.81 -7.31 -39.58
N ALA A 383 18.58 -7.67 -39.97
CA ALA A 383 18.21 -7.83 -41.38
C ALA A 383 18.37 -6.51 -42.16
N ILE A 384 17.85 -5.39 -41.63
CA ILE A 384 18.00 -4.05 -42.23
C ILE A 384 19.49 -3.69 -42.32
N PHE A 385 20.25 -3.97 -41.27
CA PHE A 385 21.69 -3.73 -41.28
C PHE A 385 22.39 -4.49 -42.41
N ILE A 386 22.15 -5.80 -42.54
CA ILE A 386 22.76 -6.64 -43.59
C ILE A 386 22.34 -6.17 -44.98
N ILE A 387 21.04 -5.97 -45.22
CA ILE A 387 20.51 -5.58 -46.52
C ILE A 387 21.10 -4.22 -46.95
N PHE A 388 21.02 -3.20 -46.11
CA PHE A 388 21.40 -1.84 -46.52
C PHE A 388 22.91 -1.58 -46.42
N ARG A 389 23.62 -2.29 -45.56
CA ARG A 389 25.07 -2.08 -45.35
C ARG A 389 25.95 -3.04 -46.14
N LEU A 390 25.52 -4.27 -46.38
CA LEU A 390 26.31 -5.29 -47.08
C LEU A 390 25.79 -5.55 -48.49
N VAL A 391 24.48 -5.77 -48.66
CA VAL A 391 23.91 -6.17 -49.96
C VAL A 391 23.74 -4.98 -50.91
N LEU A 392 23.10 -3.91 -50.44
CA LEU A 392 22.78 -2.72 -51.26
C LEU A 392 23.92 -1.72 -51.35
N ARG A 393 24.93 -1.83 -50.48
CA ARG A 393 26.14 -1.02 -50.51
C ARG A 393 27.19 -1.75 -51.35
N GLY A 394 26.86 -2.03 -52.60
CA GLY A 394 27.76 -2.69 -53.54
C GLY A 394 29.12 -2.00 -53.60
N GLU A 395 30.16 -2.81 -53.70
CA GLU A 395 31.50 -2.41 -54.08
C GLU A 395 31.44 -1.59 -55.38
N GLU A 396 32.41 -0.70 -55.48
CA GLU A 396 32.52 0.42 -56.41
C GLU A 396 31.91 0.14 -57.81
N GLU A 397 31.10 1.11 -58.28
CA GLU A 397 30.62 1.29 -59.67
C GLU A 397 29.31 0.67 -60.15
N LYS A 398 28.66 -0.29 -59.47
CA LYS A 398 27.30 -0.73 -59.87
C LYS A 398 26.29 -0.62 -58.73
N LYS A 399 25.90 0.63 -58.42
CA LYS A 399 24.74 0.91 -57.57
C LYS A 399 23.46 0.54 -58.33
N VAL A 400 22.89 -0.64 -58.05
CA VAL A 400 21.57 -1.06 -58.59
C VAL A 400 20.46 -0.09 -58.18
N PHE A 401 20.61 0.56 -57.03
CA PHE A 401 19.90 1.78 -56.67
C PHE A 401 20.93 2.80 -56.20
N GLY A 402 21.11 3.89 -56.95
CA GLY A 402 21.96 5.01 -56.54
C GLY A 402 21.66 5.38 -55.07
N ARG A 403 22.69 5.67 -54.27
CA ARG A 403 22.49 6.46 -53.03
C ARG A 403 21.57 7.58 -53.44
N PHE A 404 20.34 7.67 -52.93
CA PHE A 404 19.50 8.85 -53.13
C PHE A 404 20.14 9.95 -52.29
N PRO A 405 21.09 10.73 -52.81
CA PRO A 405 21.85 11.62 -51.97
C PRO A 405 20.96 12.85 -51.85
N ILE A 406 20.22 12.95 -50.76
CA ILE A 406 19.72 14.26 -50.39
C ILE A 406 20.99 15.08 -50.14
N ASP A 407 21.32 15.97 -51.07
CA ASP A 407 22.52 16.78 -50.99
C ASP A 407 22.28 17.87 -49.94
N VAL A 408 22.52 17.49 -48.69
CA VAL A 408 22.40 18.39 -47.54
C VAL A 408 23.69 19.18 -47.45
N ASP A 409 23.60 20.49 -47.65
CA ASP A 409 24.68 21.45 -47.43
C ASP A 409 25.40 21.21 -46.10
N GLN A 410 26.73 21.33 -46.09
CA GLN A 410 27.61 21.03 -44.96
C GLN A 410 27.26 21.87 -43.73
N LYS A 411 26.88 23.15 -43.93
CA LYS A 411 26.41 24.03 -42.86
C LYS A 411 25.14 23.51 -42.20
N LYS A 412 24.21 22.93 -42.99
CA LYS A 412 22.99 22.30 -42.48
C LYS A 412 23.27 20.99 -41.76
N ARG A 413 24.24 20.19 -42.24
CA ARG A 413 24.67 18.94 -41.57
C ARG A 413 25.23 19.23 -40.18
N GLU A 414 26.09 20.23 -40.03
CA GLU A 414 26.62 20.64 -38.73
C GLU A 414 25.55 21.19 -37.79
N MET A 415 24.59 21.95 -38.34
CA MET A 415 23.46 22.44 -37.55
C MET A 415 22.60 21.29 -37.04
N ILE A 416 22.26 20.31 -37.89
CA ILE A 416 21.53 19.09 -37.50
C ILE A 416 22.29 18.35 -36.39
N LYS A 417 23.60 18.17 -36.54
CA LYS A 417 24.43 17.51 -35.52
C LYS A 417 24.31 18.17 -34.16
N LYS A 418 24.48 19.50 -34.10
CA LYS A 418 24.43 20.28 -32.85
C LYS A 418 23.04 20.22 -32.22
N ILE A 419 21.99 20.41 -33.01
CA ILE A 419 20.60 20.33 -32.54
C ILE A 419 20.31 18.96 -31.94
N PHE A 420 20.58 17.87 -32.68
CA PHE A 420 20.29 16.52 -32.18
C PHE A 420 21.18 16.10 -31.02
N PHE A 421 22.39 16.65 -30.90
CA PHE A 421 23.22 16.45 -29.71
C PHE A 421 22.59 17.07 -28.46
N VAL A 422 22.16 18.35 -28.56
CA VAL A 422 21.46 19.03 -27.46
C VAL A 422 20.16 18.31 -27.12
N VAL A 423 19.36 17.94 -28.14
CA VAL A 423 18.13 17.17 -27.95
C VAL A 423 18.42 15.83 -27.27
N HIS A 424 19.47 15.11 -27.67
CA HIS A 424 19.82 13.85 -27.03
C HIS A 424 20.18 14.01 -25.54
N ILE A 425 20.92 15.06 -25.17
CA ILE A 425 21.24 15.33 -23.76
C ILE A 425 19.96 15.60 -22.97
N LEU A 426 19.06 16.45 -23.51
CA LEU A 426 17.77 16.75 -22.87
C LEU A 426 16.92 15.48 -22.71
N LEU A 427 16.84 14.64 -23.75
CA LEU A 427 16.14 13.36 -23.67
C LEU A 427 16.82 12.39 -22.69
N ALA A 428 18.15 12.36 -22.58
CA ALA A 428 18.83 11.50 -21.61
C ALA A 428 18.48 11.89 -20.17
N ILE A 429 18.47 13.20 -19.86
CA ILE A 429 18.04 13.72 -18.56
C ILE A 429 16.56 13.37 -18.32
N LEU A 430 15.69 13.62 -19.29
CA LEU A 430 14.26 13.32 -19.17
C LEU A 430 13.98 11.82 -19.02
N THR A 431 14.87 10.95 -19.52
CA THR A 431 14.74 9.48 -19.35
C THR A 431 14.77 9.10 -17.88
N LEU A 432 15.65 9.71 -17.08
CA LEU A 432 15.73 9.45 -15.64
C LEU A 432 14.44 9.88 -14.94
N PHE A 433 13.91 11.06 -15.24
CA PHE A 433 12.64 11.49 -14.63
C PHE A 433 11.44 10.63 -15.03
N ILE A 434 11.37 10.19 -16.30
CA ILE A 434 10.30 9.32 -16.79
C ILE A 434 10.36 7.94 -16.11
N PHE A 435 11.56 7.35 -16.01
CA PHE A 435 11.72 6.03 -15.39
C PHE A 435 11.54 6.08 -13.87
N ASP A 436 12.01 7.14 -13.21
CA ASP A 436 11.72 7.38 -11.79
C ASP A 436 10.23 7.48 -11.52
N MET A 437 9.49 8.19 -12.37
CA MET A 437 8.02 8.26 -12.30
C MET A 437 7.40 6.87 -12.48
N PHE A 438 7.86 6.09 -13.47
CA PHE A 438 7.33 4.74 -13.68
C PHE A 438 7.65 3.78 -12.52
N LEU A 439 8.83 3.90 -11.92
CA LEU A 439 9.20 3.15 -10.72
C LEU A 439 8.37 3.59 -9.51
N GLY A 440 8.15 4.89 -9.34
CA GLY A 440 7.27 5.42 -8.32
C GLY A 440 5.85 4.88 -8.46
N GLU A 441 5.31 4.86 -9.67
CA GLU A 441 3.97 4.32 -9.94
C GLU A 441 3.89 2.80 -9.73
N THR A 442 4.90 2.04 -10.15
CA THR A 442 4.90 0.56 -10.12
C THR A 442 5.28 0.00 -8.74
N PHE A 443 6.31 0.56 -8.11
CA PHE A 443 6.90 0.07 -6.86
C PHE A 443 6.74 1.00 -5.65
N GLY A 444 6.32 2.25 -5.84
CA GLY A 444 6.23 3.21 -4.72
C GLY A 444 7.58 3.79 -4.32
N LEU A 445 8.61 3.52 -5.12
CA LEU A 445 9.98 3.98 -4.93
C LEU A 445 10.33 4.99 -6.00
N SER A 446 10.69 6.20 -5.58
CA SER A 446 11.32 7.22 -6.42
C SER A 446 12.61 7.66 -5.73
N PHE A 447 13.71 7.85 -6.46
CA PHE A 447 14.97 8.27 -5.84
C PHE A 447 14.93 9.73 -5.38
N ILE A 448 14.04 10.55 -5.96
CA ILE A 448 13.99 12.00 -5.75
C ILE A 448 13.68 12.36 -4.28
N PRO A 449 12.64 11.82 -3.63
CA PRO A 449 12.37 12.06 -2.21
C PRO A 449 13.50 11.61 -1.28
N TYR A 450 14.28 10.60 -1.65
CA TYR A 450 15.35 10.07 -0.80
C TYR A 450 16.68 10.82 -0.95
N LEU A 451 16.87 11.64 -1.99
CA LEU A 451 18.11 12.42 -2.16
C LEU A 451 18.43 13.28 -0.93
N SER A 452 17.41 13.83 -0.27
CA SER A 452 17.56 14.67 0.93
C SER A 452 17.49 13.89 2.24
N LYS A 453 16.77 12.76 2.28
CA LYS A 453 16.52 11.98 3.51
C LYS A 453 17.59 10.92 3.76
N ASN A 454 17.97 10.16 2.73
CA ASN A 454 18.93 9.07 2.84
C ASN A 454 19.64 8.87 1.48
N MET A 455 20.82 9.47 1.34
CA MET A 455 21.61 9.42 0.10
C MET A 455 21.98 8.00 -0.32
N LEU A 456 22.20 7.09 0.63
CA LEU A 456 22.54 5.70 0.33
C LEU A 456 21.34 4.96 -0.24
N ALA A 457 20.16 5.08 0.38
CA ALA A 457 18.93 4.51 -0.14
C ALA A 457 18.60 5.08 -1.53
N SER A 458 18.74 6.39 -1.72
CA SER A 458 18.61 7.04 -3.04
C SER A 458 19.59 6.45 -4.07
N GLY A 459 20.85 6.23 -3.67
CA GLY A 459 21.89 5.60 -4.48
C GLY A 459 21.56 4.16 -4.92
N ILE A 460 20.91 3.38 -4.04
CA ILE A 460 20.44 2.03 -4.38
C ILE A 460 19.28 2.09 -5.38
N ILE A 461 18.30 2.95 -5.13
CA ILE A 461 17.11 3.10 -5.99
C ILE A 461 17.53 3.54 -7.40
N ILE A 462 18.36 4.58 -7.53
CA ILE A 462 18.85 5.05 -8.84
C ILE A 462 19.72 3.99 -9.55
N SER A 463 20.46 3.17 -8.80
CA SER A 463 21.23 2.07 -9.40
C SER A 463 20.31 1.00 -10.00
N ALA A 464 19.25 0.62 -9.29
CA ALA A 464 18.23 -0.29 -9.80
C ALA A 464 17.53 0.30 -11.04
N GLU A 465 17.23 1.60 -11.02
CA GLU A 465 16.66 2.30 -12.16
C GLU A 465 17.58 2.30 -13.39
N ILE A 466 18.87 2.58 -13.21
CA ILE A 466 19.86 2.56 -14.30
C ILE A 466 19.94 1.16 -14.93
N VAL A 467 19.83 0.08 -14.14
CA VAL A 467 19.78 -1.29 -14.65
C VAL A 467 18.55 -1.51 -15.53
N LEU A 468 17.37 -1.03 -15.10
CA LEU A 468 16.14 -1.13 -15.87
C LEU A 468 16.19 -0.29 -17.16
N ILE A 469 16.65 0.95 -17.08
CA ILE A 469 16.87 1.83 -18.25
C ILE A 469 17.82 1.15 -19.23
N SER A 470 18.94 0.60 -18.75
CA SER A 470 19.93 -0.08 -19.58
C SER A 470 19.33 -1.31 -20.28
N THR A 471 18.53 -2.09 -19.56
CA THR A 471 17.84 -3.27 -20.10
C THR A 471 16.84 -2.86 -21.19
N CYS A 472 15.97 -1.88 -20.91
CA CYS A 472 15.04 -1.32 -21.89
C CYS A 472 15.76 -0.74 -23.11
N PHE A 473 16.90 -0.07 -22.90
CA PHE A 473 17.69 0.49 -23.99
C PHE A 473 18.30 -0.62 -24.87
N VAL A 474 18.81 -1.70 -24.28
CA VAL A 474 19.32 -2.86 -25.04
C VAL A 474 18.20 -3.57 -25.81
N MET A 475 17.02 -3.73 -25.20
CA MET A 475 15.90 -4.43 -25.82
C MET A 475 15.22 -3.64 -26.94
N PHE A 476 15.05 -2.33 -26.77
CA PHE A 476 14.28 -1.50 -27.70
C PHE A 476 15.11 -0.39 -28.36
N GLY A 477 15.83 0.39 -27.55
CA GLY A 477 16.55 1.56 -28.02
C GLY A 477 17.67 1.22 -29.02
N LEU A 478 18.45 0.19 -28.73
CA LEU A 478 19.62 -0.17 -29.53
C LEU A 478 19.26 -0.75 -30.90
N PRO A 479 18.29 -1.68 -31.04
CA PRO A 479 17.75 -2.09 -32.34
C PRO A 479 17.26 -0.91 -33.19
N VAL A 480 16.45 -0.02 -32.58
CA VAL A 480 15.92 1.17 -33.27
C VAL A 480 17.05 2.06 -33.74
N ARG A 481 18.05 2.30 -32.88
CA ARG A 481 19.25 3.06 -33.23
C ARG A 481 19.97 2.44 -34.42
N ILE A 482 20.11 1.12 -34.49
CA ILE A 482 20.73 0.42 -35.63
C ILE A 482 19.93 0.66 -36.91
N ILE A 483 18.61 0.47 -36.86
CA ILE A 483 17.70 0.66 -38.01
C ILE A 483 17.81 2.10 -38.52
N THR A 484 17.59 3.09 -37.64
CA THR A 484 17.60 4.50 -38.00
C THR A 484 18.95 4.93 -38.54
N ASN A 485 20.05 4.55 -37.89
CA ASN A 485 21.38 4.88 -38.38
C ASN A 485 21.64 4.28 -39.76
N THR A 486 21.24 3.03 -39.99
CA THR A 486 21.47 2.35 -41.26
C THR A 486 20.69 3.02 -42.39
N LEU A 487 19.40 3.29 -42.18
CA LEU A 487 18.53 3.95 -43.17
C LEU A 487 18.96 5.39 -43.46
N LEU A 488 19.23 6.20 -42.42
CA LEU A 488 19.66 7.60 -42.61
C LEU A 488 21.06 7.68 -43.25
N ASN A 489 21.96 6.75 -42.94
CA ASN A 489 23.24 6.66 -43.65
C ASN A 489 23.03 6.34 -45.13
N PHE A 490 22.12 5.42 -45.46
CA PHE A 490 21.79 5.06 -46.83
C PHE A 490 21.20 6.24 -47.63
N ILE A 491 20.34 7.06 -46.99
CA ILE A 491 19.73 8.28 -47.56
C ILE A 491 20.73 9.47 -47.69
N GLY A 492 21.95 9.32 -47.18
CA GLY A 492 23.04 10.29 -47.42
C GLY A 492 23.34 11.27 -46.28
N LEU A 493 22.74 11.12 -45.09
CA LEU A 493 23.09 11.91 -43.89
C LEU A 493 24.49 11.57 -43.35
N GLY A 494 25.02 10.39 -43.67
CA GLY A 494 26.36 9.98 -43.26
C GLY A 494 26.53 9.97 -41.73
N LYS A 495 27.72 10.35 -41.24
CA LYS A 495 28.09 10.27 -39.80
C LYS A 495 27.10 10.98 -38.86
N GLU A 496 26.34 11.97 -39.34
CA GLU A 496 25.37 12.73 -38.54
C GLU A 496 24.08 11.96 -38.23
N SER A 497 23.80 10.88 -38.97
CA SER A 497 22.73 9.93 -38.64
C SER A 497 22.83 9.40 -37.21
N LYS A 498 24.04 9.29 -36.65
CA LYS A 498 24.30 8.74 -35.31
C LYS A 498 23.56 9.49 -34.20
N ASN A 499 23.49 10.83 -34.27
CA ASN A 499 22.84 11.62 -33.23
C ASN A 499 21.31 11.52 -33.34
N VAL A 500 20.78 11.54 -34.57
CA VAL A 500 19.34 11.32 -34.83
C VAL A 500 18.89 9.96 -34.31
N GLY A 501 19.66 8.89 -34.62
CA GLY A 501 19.36 7.55 -34.16
C GLY A 501 19.43 7.39 -32.64
N LYS A 502 20.31 8.12 -31.95
CA LYS A 502 20.36 8.14 -30.47
C LYS A 502 19.12 8.77 -29.86
N SER A 503 18.68 9.93 -30.37
CA SER A 503 17.49 10.62 -29.86
C SER A 503 16.23 9.80 -30.12
N LEU A 504 16.07 9.24 -31.33
CA LEU A 504 14.89 8.44 -31.67
C LEU A 504 14.85 7.13 -30.87
N ALA A 505 15.99 6.53 -30.59
CA ALA A 505 16.07 5.35 -29.73
C ALA A 505 15.52 5.59 -28.32
N LEU A 506 15.82 6.74 -27.71
CA LEU A 506 15.26 7.10 -26.39
C LEU A 506 13.74 7.26 -26.46
N LEU A 507 13.23 7.97 -27.48
CA LEU A 507 11.79 8.16 -27.65
C LEU A 507 11.03 6.85 -27.84
N VAL A 508 11.55 5.95 -28.68
CA VAL A 508 10.91 4.64 -28.91
C VAL A 508 11.03 3.75 -27.67
N MET A 509 12.14 3.82 -26.95
CA MET A 509 12.30 3.13 -25.67
C MET A 509 11.22 3.59 -24.68
N TRP A 510 10.96 4.89 -24.56
CA TRP A 510 9.92 5.40 -23.66
C TRP A 510 8.51 4.92 -24.02
N LEU A 511 8.24 4.78 -25.32
CA LEU A 511 6.92 4.32 -25.78
C LEU A 511 6.72 2.81 -25.55
N LEU A 512 7.78 2.01 -25.66
CA LEU A 512 7.69 0.55 -25.56
C LEU A 512 7.96 0.03 -24.15
N SER A 513 8.83 0.68 -23.38
CA SER A 513 9.26 0.19 -22.06
C SER A 513 8.14 0.01 -21.03
N PRO A 514 7.09 0.85 -20.92
CA PRO A 514 6.11 0.74 -19.84
C PRO A 514 5.41 -0.62 -19.80
N ALA A 515 5.08 -1.18 -20.97
CA ALA A 515 4.46 -2.50 -21.06
C ALA A 515 5.36 -3.64 -20.53
N TYR A 516 6.68 -3.43 -20.48
CA TYR A 516 7.68 -4.42 -20.05
C TYR A 516 8.25 -4.12 -18.67
N LEU A 517 7.88 -2.99 -18.06
CA LEU A 517 8.38 -2.64 -16.73
C LEU A 517 8.01 -3.72 -15.72
N LEU A 518 6.74 -4.14 -15.66
CA LEU A 518 6.31 -5.22 -14.77
C LEU A 518 7.19 -6.48 -14.93
N PHE A 519 7.47 -6.88 -16.17
CA PHE A 519 8.32 -8.02 -16.46
C PHE A 519 9.76 -7.84 -15.93
N PHE A 520 10.40 -6.71 -16.22
CA PHE A 520 11.78 -6.46 -15.79
C PHE A 520 11.89 -6.26 -14.28
N SER A 521 10.94 -5.53 -13.72
CA SER A 521 10.73 -5.32 -12.29
C SER A 521 10.67 -6.64 -11.54
N ASN A 522 9.82 -7.55 -12.00
CA ASN A 522 9.66 -8.85 -11.39
C ASN A 522 10.87 -9.76 -11.62
N ALA A 523 11.52 -9.69 -12.78
CA ALA A 523 12.78 -10.40 -13.02
C ALA A 523 13.89 -9.91 -12.08
N LEU A 524 13.94 -8.61 -11.79
CA LEU A 524 14.89 -8.02 -10.84
C LEU A 524 14.61 -8.51 -9.42
N ILE A 525 13.34 -8.48 -8.96
CA ILE A 525 12.95 -9.01 -7.64
C ILE A 525 13.33 -10.50 -7.53
N GLY A 526 12.99 -11.30 -8.53
CA GLY A 526 13.33 -12.73 -8.53
C GLY A 526 14.84 -12.99 -8.48
N LEU A 527 15.63 -12.19 -9.19
CA LEU A 527 17.09 -12.28 -9.17
C LEU A 527 17.65 -11.87 -7.80
N ILE A 528 17.14 -10.80 -7.19
CA ILE A 528 17.51 -10.38 -5.83
C ILE A 528 17.15 -11.48 -4.83
N LYS A 529 15.93 -12.04 -4.88
CA LYS A 529 15.49 -13.17 -4.04
C LYS A 529 16.46 -14.35 -4.14
N ASN A 530 16.84 -14.74 -5.35
CA ASN A 530 17.77 -15.87 -5.57
C ASN A 530 19.19 -15.58 -5.08
N ILE A 531 19.69 -14.35 -5.25
CA ILE A 531 21.00 -13.96 -4.71
C ILE A 531 20.97 -14.01 -3.19
N LEU A 532 19.94 -13.43 -2.56
CA LEU A 532 19.80 -13.42 -1.10
C LEU A 532 19.66 -14.85 -0.55
N ALA A 533 18.83 -15.69 -1.16
CA ALA A 533 18.67 -17.09 -0.76
C ALA A 533 19.97 -17.91 -0.90
N GLY A 534 20.85 -17.56 -1.85
CA GLY A 534 22.17 -18.19 -1.98
C GLY A 534 23.25 -17.60 -1.05
N MET A 535 22.97 -16.48 -0.38
CA MET A 535 23.86 -15.83 0.58
C MET A 535 23.52 -16.19 2.04
N VAL A 536 22.31 -16.67 2.31
CA VAL A 536 21.92 -17.22 3.61
C VAL A 536 22.36 -18.70 3.64
N PRO A 537 23.16 -19.13 4.62
CA PRO A 537 23.70 -20.49 4.70
C PRO A 537 22.64 -21.57 4.92
#